data_AF-A0A7Y0WLU5-F1
#
_entry.id   AF-A0A7Y0WLU5-F1
#
_cell.length_a   1.000
_cell.length_b   1.000
_cell.length_c   1.000
_cell.angle_alpha   90.00
_cell.angle_beta   90.00
_cell.angle_gamma   90.00
#
_symmetry.space_group_name_H-M   'P 1'
#
loop_
_entity.id
_entity.type
_entity.pdbx_description
1 polymer ?
#
loop_
_entity_poly.entity_id
_entity_poly.type
_entity_poly.pdbx_seq_one_letter_code
_entity_poly.pdbx_strand_id
1 'polypeptide(L)'
;MAETQSVVIRERLYPEMHEALVEVLAKYPRQAGNQVVLAMSEACLSFCPISEADYNVADGGEFQNVKFTLSAEKYPKLYALYRALPRGVKGQAIINLLNRHQLFRQADPGKVNDALNEALLGRKVTDGSSTDLANTKMGVSAEIEREVVARPVAMVVSSVDQASIEPAPGNFTTGTKPPVEALVIQVEVDDPLADLPPMDFS
;
A
#
# COMPACT_ATOMS: atom_id res chain seq x y z
N MET A 1 -11.51 11.65 31.77
CA MET A 1 -11.38 11.90 30.31
C MET A 1 -10.94 10.58 29.70
N ALA A 2 -11.57 10.11 28.61
CA ALA A 2 -11.09 8.91 27.92
C ALA A 2 -9.78 9.24 27.20
N GLU A 3 -8.75 8.42 27.37
CA GLU A 3 -7.54 8.54 26.56
C GLU A 3 -7.87 8.19 25.11
N THR A 4 -7.74 9.16 24.20
CA THR A 4 -8.00 8.96 22.77
C THR A 4 -6.95 8.01 22.20
N GLN A 5 -7.30 6.73 22.10
CA GLN A 5 -6.43 5.65 21.65
C GLN A 5 -6.03 5.87 20.19
N SER A 6 -4.92 6.58 20.02
CA SER A 6 -4.39 6.97 18.73
C SER A 6 -2.90 6.71 18.66
N VAL A 7 -2.40 6.34 17.48
CA VAL A 7 -0.99 6.10 17.23
C VAL A 7 -0.55 6.88 16.00
N VAL A 8 0.60 7.54 16.12
CA VAL A 8 1.25 8.24 15.02
C VAL A 8 2.20 7.28 14.33
N ILE A 9 1.97 7.03 13.04
CA ILE A 9 2.87 6.32 12.14
C ILE A 9 3.71 7.38 11.43
N ARG A 10 5.04 7.27 11.52
CA ARG A 10 5.99 8.14 10.81
C ARG A 10 6.90 7.23 10.00
N GLU A 11 6.79 7.28 8.69
CA GLU A 11 7.49 6.35 7.80
C GLU A 11 7.88 7.01 6.49
N ARG A 12 8.65 6.27 5.70
CA ARG A 12 9.15 6.67 4.38
C ARG A 12 8.23 6.16 3.28
N LEU A 13 7.86 7.03 2.35
CA LEU A 13 7.34 6.65 1.05
C LEU A 13 8.46 6.62 0.03
N TYR A 14 8.53 5.54 -0.74
CA TYR A 14 9.48 5.35 -1.83
C TYR A 14 8.68 5.44 -3.14
N PRO A 15 8.91 6.45 -4.00
CA PRO A 15 8.07 6.69 -5.18
C PRO A 15 7.90 5.45 -6.08
N GLU A 16 8.98 4.69 -6.29
CA GLU A 16 9.00 3.47 -7.12
C GLU A 16 8.13 2.32 -6.58
N MET A 17 7.88 2.29 -5.26
CA MET A 17 7.05 1.24 -4.63
C MET A 17 5.67 1.75 -4.20
N HIS A 18 5.50 3.06 -4.02
CA HIS A 18 4.32 3.67 -3.40
C HIS A 18 3.62 4.68 -4.32
N GLU A 19 3.78 4.55 -5.63
CA GLU A 19 3.26 5.47 -6.65
C GLU A 19 1.80 5.87 -6.41
N ALA A 20 0.88 4.90 -6.28
CA ALA A 20 -0.55 5.17 -6.08
C ALA A 20 -0.85 5.90 -4.76
N LEU A 21 -0.09 5.63 -3.68
CA LEU A 21 -0.20 6.36 -2.43
C LEU A 21 0.36 7.78 -2.54
N VAL A 22 1.46 7.98 -3.25
CA VAL A 22 2.05 9.30 -3.54
C VAL A 22 1.10 10.14 -4.38
N GLU A 23 0.49 9.57 -5.43
CA GLU A 23 -0.50 10.24 -6.29
C GLU A 23 -1.70 10.76 -5.47
N VAL A 24 -2.29 9.91 -4.62
CA VAL A 24 -3.42 10.28 -3.77
C VAL A 24 -3.04 11.36 -2.76
N LEU A 25 -1.83 11.31 -2.18
CA LEU A 25 -1.36 12.33 -1.23
C LEU A 25 -0.97 13.65 -1.90
N ALA A 26 -0.59 13.64 -3.18
CA ALA A 26 -0.36 14.86 -3.97
C ALA A 26 -1.68 15.53 -4.40
N LYS A 27 -2.74 14.74 -4.65
CA LYS A 27 -4.04 15.21 -5.13
C LYS A 27 -4.87 15.99 -4.09
N TYR A 28 -4.64 15.76 -2.80
CA TYR A 28 -5.44 16.34 -1.72
C TYR A 28 -4.55 17.06 -0.69
N PRO A 29 -5.05 18.12 -0.02
CA PRO A 29 -4.32 18.72 1.09
C PRO A 29 -4.07 17.65 2.18
N ARG A 30 -2.85 17.64 2.75
CA ARG A 30 -2.30 16.56 3.60
C ARG A 30 -3.27 15.94 4.61
N GLN A 31 -4.10 16.75 5.28
CA GLN A 31 -5.09 16.24 6.24
C GLN A 31 -6.22 15.44 5.58
N ALA A 32 -6.74 15.92 4.45
CA ALA A 32 -7.79 15.23 3.68
C ALA A 32 -7.23 13.97 2.99
N GLY A 33 -6.04 14.06 2.37
CA GLY A 33 -5.36 12.91 1.77
C GLY A 33 -5.15 11.77 2.78
N ASN A 34 -4.66 12.10 3.98
CA ASN A 34 -4.54 11.14 5.08
C ASN A 34 -5.88 10.50 5.47
N GLN A 35 -6.97 11.28 5.54
CA GLN A 35 -8.29 10.74 5.89
C GLN A 35 -8.85 9.83 4.80
N VAL A 36 -8.69 10.20 3.52
CA VAL A 36 -9.12 9.38 2.37
C VAL A 36 -8.38 8.05 2.34
N VAL A 37 -7.04 8.06 2.45
CA VAL A 37 -6.22 6.84 2.45
C VAL A 37 -6.59 5.89 3.59
N LEU A 38 -6.76 6.42 4.81
CA LEU A 38 -7.09 5.62 5.99
C LEU A 38 -8.53 5.09 5.95
N ALA A 39 -9.52 5.91 5.56
CA ALA A 39 -10.91 5.48 5.42
C ALA A 39 -11.07 4.41 4.33
N MET A 40 -10.37 4.61 3.20
CA MET A 40 -10.36 3.63 2.11
C MET A 40 -9.77 2.30 2.55
N SER A 41 -8.65 2.35 3.28
CA SER A 41 -7.97 1.15 3.76
C SER A 41 -8.76 0.41 4.86
N GLU A 42 -9.45 1.13 5.74
CA GLU A 42 -10.35 0.53 6.75
C GLU A 42 -11.51 -0.26 6.09
N ALA A 43 -12.04 0.24 4.97
CA ALA A 43 -13.06 -0.44 4.18
C ALA A 43 -12.48 -1.64 3.41
N CYS A 44 -11.29 -1.50 2.82
CA CYS A 44 -10.67 -2.55 2.01
C CYS A 44 -10.20 -3.78 2.82
N LEU A 45 -9.91 -3.62 4.11
CA LEU A 45 -9.34 -4.67 4.96
C LEU A 45 -10.13 -5.99 5.02
N SER A 46 -11.44 -6.00 4.72
CA SER A 46 -12.27 -7.20 4.76
C SER A 46 -12.01 -8.18 3.61
N PHE A 47 -11.70 -7.67 2.42
CA PHE A 47 -11.43 -8.47 1.21
C PHE A 47 -9.99 -8.36 0.72
N CYS A 48 -9.25 -7.35 1.19
CA CYS A 48 -7.84 -7.14 0.95
C CYS A 48 -7.06 -7.10 2.29
N PRO A 49 -6.96 -8.23 3.02
CA PRO A 49 -6.18 -8.31 4.25
C PRO A 49 -4.68 -8.16 3.97
N ILE A 50 -3.89 -7.93 5.02
CA ILE A 50 -2.42 -7.93 4.92
C ILE A 50 -1.90 -9.28 4.38
N SER A 51 -0.83 -9.21 3.60
CA SER A 51 -0.20 -10.32 2.88
C SER A 51 1.32 -10.32 3.11
N GLU A 52 1.99 -11.41 2.77
CA GLU A 52 3.46 -11.52 2.88
C GLU A 52 4.20 -10.44 2.09
N ALA A 53 3.68 -10.06 0.90
CA ALA A 53 4.24 -9.02 0.06
C ALA A 53 4.29 -7.64 0.73
N ASP A 54 3.41 -7.37 1.71
CA ASP A 54 3.41 -6.10 2.44
C ASP A 54 4.58 -6.00 3.43
N TYR A 55 5.26 -7.10 3.78
CA TYR A 55 6.41 -7.05 4.71
C TYR A 55 7.74 -6.68 4.02
N ASN A 56 7.76 -6.56 2.70
CA ASN A 56 8.96 -6.19 1.94
C ASN A 56 9.41 -4.76 2.27
N VAL A 57 10.69 -4.61 2.63
CA VAL A 57 11.30 -3.30 2.93
C VAL A 57 12.01 -2.77 1.69
N ALA A 58 11.87 -1.46 1.45
CA ALA A 58 12.47 -0.78 0.31
C ALA A 58 13.86 -0.22 0.66
N ASP A 59 14.89 -0.68 -0.04
CA ASP A 59 16.26 -0.13 0.05
C ASP A 59 16.48 0.97 -1.01
N GLY A 60 15.56 1.94 -1.06
CA GLY A 60 15.63 3.08 -1.99
C GLY A 60 16.44 4.26 -1.46
N GLY A 61 17.11 4.99 -2.36
CA GLY A 61 17.83 6.23 -2.03
C GLY A 61 16.91 7.45 -1.84
N GLU A 62 15.86 7.56 -2.66
CA GLU A 62 14.89 8.65 -2.60
C GLU A 62 13.66 8.27 -1.78
N PHE A 63 13.26 9.14 -0.85
CA PHE A 63 12.06 8.93 -0.03
C PHE A 63 11.40 10.23 0.44
N GLN A 64 10.07 10.19 0.60
CA GLN A 64 9.28 11.24 1.21
C GLN A 64 8.83 10.83 2.62
N ASN A 65 9.04 11.68 3.63
CA ASN A 65 8.58 11.39 5.00
C ASN A 65 7.08 11.68 5.18
N VAL A 66 6.29 10.66 5.49
CA VAL A 66 4.86 10.77 5.80
C VAL A 66 4.56 10.61 7.28
N LYS A 67 3.40 11.16 7.67
CA LYS A 67 2.87 11.09 9.03
C LYS A 67 1.38 10.82 8.96
N PHE A 68 0.97 9.62 9.36
CA PHE A 68 -0.43 9.26 9.56
C PHE A 68 -0.74 9.24 11.06
N THR A 69 -1.96 9.63 11.42
CA THR A 69 -2.47 9.49 12.79
C THR A 69 -3.66 8.53 12.74
N LEU A 70 -3.48 7.35 13.29
CA LEU A 70 -4.46 6.28 13.29
C LEU A 70 -5.22 6.30 14.63
N SER A 71 -6.52 6.61 14.61
CA SER A 71 -7.40 6.58 15.79
C SER A 71 -8.23 5.30 15.81
N ALA A 72 -8.27 4.61 16.95
CA ALA A 72 -9.10 3.42 17.15
C ALA A 72 -10.60 3.68 16.96
N GLU A 73 -11.08 4.90 17.26
CA GLU A 73 -12.49 5.28 17.13
C GLU A 73 -12.94 5.44 15.65
N LYS A 74 -12.00 5.83 14.79
CA LYS A 74 -12.26 6.11 13.36
C LYS A 74 -11.91 4.92 12.46
N TYR A 75 -10.84 4.21 12.79
CA TYR A 75 -10.26 3.14 11.98
C TYR A 75 -9.94 1.92 12.88
N PRO A 76 -10.96 1.29 13.50
CA PRO A 76 -10.76 0.24 14.49
C PRO A 76 -10.03 -1.00 13.94
N LYS A 77 -10.33 -1.44 12.72
CA LYS A 77 -9.71 -2.63 12.11
C LYS A 77 -8.23 -2.37 11.81
N LEU A 78 -7.91 -1.24 11.17
CA LEU A 78 -6.54 -0.79 10.94
C LEU A 78 -5.76 -0.62 12.24
N TYR A 79 -6.38 -0.05 13.28
CA TYR A 79 -5.74 0.16 14.57
C TYR A 79 -5.39 -1.17 15.24
N ALA A 80 -6.34 -2.12 15.27
CA ALA A 80 -6.10 -3.46 15.80
C ALA A 80 -5.00 -4.19 15.02
N LEU A 81 -5.04 -4.13 13.67
CA LEU A 81 -4.02 -4.71 12.80
C LEU A 81 -2.64 -4.12 13.12
N TYR A 82 -2.48 -2.79 13.08
CA TYR A 82 -1.19 -2.12 13.34
C TYR A 82 -0.62 -2.41 14.73
N ARG A 83 -1.47 -2.66 15.73
CA ARG A 83 -1.07 -3.08 17.08
C ARG A 83 -0.60 -4.54 17.14
N ALA A 84 -1.12 -5.42 16.29
CA ALA A 84 -0.73 -6.82 16.18
C ALA A 84 0.56 -7.03 15.35
N LEU A 85 0.92 -6.11 14.46
CA LEU A 85 2.11 -6.24 13.61
C LEU A 85 3.43 -6.26 14.39
N PRO A 86 4.43 -7.07 13.97
CA PRO A 86 5.74 -7.15 14.61
C PRO A 86 6.47 -5.80 14.66
N ARG A 87 7.19 -5.57 15.76
CA ARG A 87 8.08 -4.39 15.89
C ARG A 87 9.19 -4.45 14.85
N GLY A 88 9.68 -3.29 14.41
CA GLY A 88 10.67 -3.16 13.34
C GLY A 88 10.03 -3.01 11.95
N VAL A 89 9.07 -3.88 11.58
CA VAL A 89 8.48 -3.89 10.23
C VAL A 89 7.09 -3.26 10.13
N LYS A 90 6.33 -3.14 11.23
CA LYS A 90 4.93 -2.69 11.22
C LYS A 90 4.62 -1.38 10.49
N GLY A 91 5.58 -0.44 10.47
CA GLY A 91 5.38 0.86 9.85
C GLY A 91 5.49 0.75 8.33
N GLN A 92 6.58 0.17 7.82
CA GLN A 92 6.69 -0.16 6.40
C GLN A 92 5.54 -1.06 5.93
N ALA A 93 5.17 -2.08 6.72
CA ALA A 93 4.11 -3.01 6.37
C ALA A 93 2.72 -2.36 6.29
N ILE A 94 2.40 -1.42 7.18
CA ILE A 94 1.15 -0.66 7.04
C ILE A 94 1.20 0.28 5.84
N ILE A 95 2.32 0.94 5.55
CA ILE A 95 2.48 1.79 4.36
C ILE A 95 2.28 1.00 3.06
N ASN A 96 2.93 -0.16 2.93
CA ASN A 96 2.80 -1.04 1.77
C ASN A 96 1.33 -1.46 1.57
N LEU A 97 0.63 -1.83 2.65
CA LEU A 97 -0.79 -2.16 2.64
C LEU A 97 -1.67 -0.96 2.22
N LEU A 98 -1.42 0.24 2.74
CA LEU A 98 -2.14 1.47 2.35
C LEU A 98 -1.99 1.75 0.84
N ASN A 99 -0.79 1.53 0.29
CA ASN A 99 -0.53 1.66 -1.14
C ASN A 99 -1.24 0.57 -1.97
N ARG A 100 -1.18 -0.69 -1.53
CA ARG A 100 -1.87 -1.80 -2.20
C ARG A 100 -3.39 -1.56 -2.26
N HIS A 101 -3.99 -0.97 -1.23
CA HIS A 101 -5.40 -0.53 -1.30
C HIS A 101 -5.67 0.58 -2.34
N GLN A 102 -4.73 1.51 -2.56
CA GLN A 102 -4.90 2.52 -3.62
C GLN A 102 -4.77 1.89 -5.03
N LEU A 103 -3.85 0.93 -5.20
CA LEU A 103 -3.73 0.14 -6.44
C LEU A 103 -5.02 -0.66 -6.71
N PHE A 104 -5.58 -1.32 -5.68
CA PHE A 104 -6.87 -2.01 -5.81
C PHE A 104 -8.02 -1.08 -6.20
N ARG A 105 -8.05 0.15 -5.66
CA ARG A 105 -9.03 1.18 -6.06
C ARG A 105 -8.89 1.61 -7.52
N GLN A 106 -7.66 1.70 -8.04
CA GLN A 106 -7.40 2.01 -9.45
C GLN A 106 -7.83 0.85 -10.36
N ALA A 107 -7.62 -0.40 -9.94
CA ALA A 107 -7.96 -1.60 -10.71
C ALA A 107 -9.46 -1.97 -10.67
N ASP A 108 -10.11 -1.87 -9.51
CA ASP A 108 -11.52 -2.19 -9.31
C ASP A 108 -12.19 -1.14 -8.39
N PRO A 109 -12.56 0.03 -8.94
CA PRO A 109 -13.20 1.09 -8.16
C PRO A 109 -14.61 0.70 -7.70
N GLY A 110 -15.27 -0.27 -8.34
CA GLY A 110 -16.63 -0.71 -8.01
C GLY A 110 -16.67 -1.33 -6.61
N LYS A 111 -15.97 -2.47 -6.44
CA LYS A 111 -15.93 -3.19 -5.15
C LYS A 111 -15.43 -2.31 -3.99
N VAL A 112 -14.47 -1.44 -4.30
CA VAL A 112 -13.88 -0.54 -3.31
C VAL A 112 -14.86 0.56 -2.87
N ASN A 113 -15.63 1.12 -3.80
CA ASN A 113 -16.71 2.07 -3.46
C ASN A 113 -17.85 1.38 -2.70
N ASP A 114 -18.23 0.15 -3.08
CA ASP A 114 -19.27 -0.62 -2.39
C ASP A 114 -18.89 -0.89 -0.93
N ALA A 115 -17.66 -1.33 -0.67
CA ALA A 115 -17.15 -1.53 0.68
C ALA A 115 -17.01 -0.22 1.48
N LEU A 116 -16.66 0.89 0.83
CA LEU A 116 -16.63 2.20 1.47
C LEU A 116 -18.05 2.67 1.85
N ASN A 117 -19.02 2.44 0.97
CA ASN A 117 -20.44 2.72 1.23
C ASN A 117 -20.98 1.85 2.37
N GLU A 118 -20.65 0.56 2.40
CA GLU A 118 -20.98 -0.35 3.51
C GLU A 118 -20.37 0.17 4.83
N ALA A 119 -19.09 0.55 4.82
CA ALA A 119 -18.42 1.09 6.01
C ALA A 119 -19.02 2.42 6.50
N LEU A 120 -19.54 3.27 5.61
CA LEU A 120 -20.18 4.54 5.97
C LEU A 120 -21.64 4.38 6.41
N LEU A 121 -22.40 3.50 5.75
CA LEU A 121 -23.83 3.26 6.03
C LEU A 121 -24.02 2.31 7.21
N GLY A 122 -23.21 1.26 7.33
CA GLY A 122 -23.23 0.30 8.43
C GLY A 122 -22.82 0.91 9.78
N ARG A 123 -22.01 1.98 9.76
CA ARG A 123 -21.62 2.74 10.97
C ARG A 123 -22.77 3.51 11.63
N LYS A 124 -23.99 3.48 11.07
CA LYS A 124 -25.13 4.28 11.52
C LYS A 124 -26.04 3.62 12.57
N VAL A 125 -25.71 2.43 13.09
CA VAL A 125 -26.63 1.63 13.93
C VAL A 125 -26.06 1.19 15.29
N THR A 126 -24.74 1.20 15.51
CA THR A 126 -24.13 0.63 16.74
C THR A 126 -23.63 1.67 17.75
N ASP A 127 -24.51 2.58 18.17
CA ASP A 127 -24.39 3.34 19.43
C ASP A 127 -25.56 2.98 20.36
N GLY A 128 -25.57 1.73 20.84
CA GLY A 128 -26.60 1.25 21.78
C GLY A 128 -26.59 -0.27 21.98
N SER A 129 -26.56 -0.70 23.25
CA SER A 129 -26.57 -2.10 23.74
C SER A 129 -25.32 -2.92 23.37
N SER A 130 -24.35 -3.15 24.25
CA SER A 130 -24.39 -3.87 25.54
C SER A 130 -24.39 -5.40 25.42
N THR A 131 -23.41 -5.98 26.14
CA THR A 131 -23.34 -7.33 26.72
C THR A 131 -23.29 -8.57 25.81
N ASP A 132 -22.22 -9.34 26.06
CA ASP A 132 -22.12 -10.80 26.02
C ASP A 132 -22.43 -11.57 24.73
N LEU A 133 -21.39 -12.23 24.22
CA LEU A 133 -21.47 -13.68 24.05
C LEU A 133 -20.11 -14.33 24.37
N ALA A 134 -20.11 -15.12 25.45
CA ALA A 134 -18.93 -15.79 25.95
C ALA A 134 -18.66 -17.12 25.21
N ASN A 135 -17.39 -17.35 24.88
CA ASN A 135 -16.67 -18.57 25.22
C ASN A 135 -17.37 -19.94 24.99
N THR A 136 -17.31 -20.48 23.76
CA THR A 136 -17.53 -21.92 23.52
C THR A 136 -16.21 -22.62 23.24
N LYS A 137 -15.46 -22.90 24.32
CA LYS A 137 -14.28 -23.75 24.31
C LYS A 137 -14.71 -25.22 24.30
N MET A 138 -14.77 -25.85 23.12
CA MET A 138 -14.79 -27.32 23.01
C MET A 138 -13.44 -27.81 22.49
N GLY A 139 -12.68 -28.46 23.37
CA GLY A 139 -11.57 -29.33 22.98
C GLY A 139 -12.02 -30.79 23.06
N VAL A 140 -11.67 -31.59 22.05
CA VAL A 140 -11.64 -33.05 22.13
C VAL A 140 -10.34 -33.51 21.50
N SER A 141 -9.52 -34.23 22.26
CA SER A 141 -8.33 -34.94 21.81
C SER A 141 -8.55 -36.44 21.94
N ALA A 142 -8.08 -37.20 20.96
CA ALA A 142 -7.80 -38.66 20.90
C ALA A 142 -8.09 -39.10 19.44
N GLU A 143 -7.09 -39.38 18.59
CA GLU A 143 -6.23 -40.58 18.60
C GLU A 143 -7.01 -41.90 18.54
N ILE A 144 -7.08 -42.49 17.34
CA ILE A 144 -6.94 -43.94 17.13
C ILE A 144 -5.99 -44.13 15.94
N GLU A 145 -5.02 -45.02 16.09
CA GLU A 145 -3.93 -45.29 15.15
C GLU A 145 -4.31 -46.29 14.02
N ARG A 146 -3.32 -46.60 13.16
CA ARG A 146 -3.02 -47.95 12.57
C ARG A 146 -3.86 -48.44 11.37
N GLU A 147 -3.31 -49.18 10.37
CA GLU A 147 -1.91 -49.52 10.02
C GLU A 147 -1.82 -50.11 8.58
N VAL A 148 -0.65 -50.00 7.90
CA VAL A 148 -0.19 -50.72 6.65
C VAL A 148 -1.07 -50.49 5.38
N VAL A 149 -0.59 -50.39 4.13
CA VAL A 149 0.49 -51.11 3.42
C VAL A 149 1.25 -50.27 2.39
N ALA A 150 2.57 -50.42 2.44
CA ALA A 150 3.62 -50.41 1.39
C ALA A 150 3.18 -50.68 -0.09
N ARG A 151 3.92 -50.37 -1.16
CA ARG A 151 5.27 -49.80 -1.41
C ARG A 151 5.31 -49.23 -2.87
N PRO A 152 6.44 -48.73 -3.45
CA PRO A 152 6.42 -47.81 -4.59
C PRO A 152 6.45 -48.49 -5.97
N VAL A 153 6.17 -47.69 -7.01
CA VAL A 153 6.64 -47.95 -8.37
C VAL A 153 7.51 -46.78 -8.83
N ALA A 154 8.72 -47.10 -9.28
CA ALA A 154 9.67 -46.17 -9.89
C ALA A 154 9.86 -46.50 -11.37
N MET A 155 10.53 -45.60 -12.10
CA MET A 155 10.98 -45.72 -13.50
C MET A 155 9.91 -45.74 -14.60
N VAL A 156 9.94 -44.71 -15.45
CA VAL A 156 10.49 -44.88 -16.81
C VAL A 156 11.49 -43.75 -17.06
N VAL A 157 12.62 -44.07 -17.70
CA VAL A 157 13.69 -43.15 -18.11
C VAL A 157 13.76 -43.13 -19.64
N SER A 158 13.96 -41.93 -20.21
CA SER A 158 14.46 -41.61 -21.57
C SER A 158 14.59 -40.06 -21.60
N SER A 159 15.71 -39.36 -21.84
CA SER A 159 16.84 -39.54 -22.77
C SER A 159 16.35 -39.71 -24.22
N VAL A 160 16.74 -38.94 -25.23
CA VAL A 160 17.83 -37.95 -25.41
C VAL A 160 17.22 -36.63 -25.96
N ASP A 161 17.87 -35.59 -26.52
CA ASP A 161 19.23 -35.41 -27.06
C ASP A 161 19.75 -33.95 -26.92
N GLN A 162 20.93 -33.66 -27.47
CA GLN A 162 21.72 -32.44 -27.33
C GLN A 162 21.72 -31.58 -28.61
N ALA A 163 21.48 -30.27 -28.51
CA ALA A 163 21.74 -29.31 -29.60
C ALA A 163 22.28 -27.99 -29.04
N SER A 164 23.61 -27.84 -29.10
CA SER A 164 24.31 -26.58 -28.83
C SER A 164 24.37 -25.74 -30.10
N ILE A 165 24.04 -24.45 -30.03
CA ILE A 165 24.42 -23.45 -31.03
C ILE A 165 24.98 -22.23 -30.32
N GLU A 166 26.08 -21.71 -30.84
CA GLU A 166 26.96 -20.72 -30.22
C GLU A 166 26.39 -19.29 -30.18
N PRO A 167 26.86 -18.43 -29.26
CA PRO A 167 26.67 -16.99 -29.34
C PRO A 167 27.63 -16.38 -30.38
N ALA A 168 27.10 -15.85 -31.48
CA ALA A 168 27.91 -15.13 -32.47
C ALA A 168 28.25 -13.70 -31.99
N PRO A 169 29.53 -13.29 -31.91
CA PRO A 169 29.92 -11.94 -31.54
C PRO A 169 29.91 -11.01 -32.77
N GLY A 170 29.32 -9.82 -32.63
CA GLY A 170 29.18 -8.83 -33.70
C GLY A 170 29.56 -7.42 -33.28
N ASN A 171 30.85 -7.17 -33.06
CA ASN A 171 31.38 -5.80 -32.91
C ASN A 171 31.40 -5.11 -34.27
N PHE A 172 30.63 -4.03 -34.46
CA PHE A 172 31.04 -2.92 -35.32
C PHE A 172 30.65 -1.57 -34.71
N THR A 173 31.61 -0.65 -34.75
CA THR A 173 31.62 0.63 -34.05
C THR A 173 31.23 1.80 -34.97
N THR A 174 31.14 2.99 -34.36
CA THR A 174 31.09 4.34 -34.95
C THR A 174 29.74 4.84 -35.45
N GLY A 175 29.30 5.94 -34.85
CA GLY A 175 28.01 6.60 -35.11
C GLY A 175 27.85 7.91 -34.32
N THR A 176 28.94 8.66 -34.16
CA THR A 176 28.99 9.88 -33.34
C THR A 176 28.19 11.02 -33.97
N LYS A 177 27.13 11.51 -33.30
CA LYS A 177 26.59 12.86 -33.50
C LYS A 177 26.16 13.49 -32.16
N PRO A 178 26.29 14.82 -32.01
CA PRO A 178 26.20 15.52 -30.72
C PRO A 178 24.76 15.68 -30.19
N PRO A 179 24.59 16.03 -28.90
CA PRO A 179 23.26 16.24 -28.31
C PRO A 179 22.58 17.46 -28.94
N VAL A 180 21.29 17.32 -29.27
CA VAL A 180 20.46 18.46 -29.66
C VAL A 180 20.04 19.20 -28.40
N GLU A 181 20.19 20.52 -28.46
CA GLU A 181 20.13 21.47 -27.36
C GLU A 181 18.78 21.46 -26.61
N ALA A 182 18.84 21.81 -25.32
CA ALA A 182 17.67 21.98 -24.49
C ALA A 182 16.79 23.13 -25.03
N LEU A 183 15.59 22.81 -25.48
CA LEU A 183 14.58 23.83 -25.79
C LEU A 183 14.01 24.37 -24.48
N VAL A 184 14.70 25.37 -23.93
CA VAL A 184 14.17 26.19 -22.82
C VAL A 184 13.03 27.03 -23.38
N ILE A 185 11.80 26.55 -23.22
CA ILE A 185 10.60 27.37 -23.45
C ILE A 185 10.49 28.32 -22.26
N GLN A 186 11.09 29.50 -22.41
CA GLN A 186 10.75 30.66 -21.59
C GLN A 186 9.31 31.06 -21.92
N VAL A 187 8.38 30.61 -21.10
CA VAL A 187 7.07 31.26 -21.01
C VAL A 187 7.32 32.53 -20.21
N GLU A 188 7.54 33.65 -20.91
CA GLU A 188 7.32 34.97 -20.34
C GLU A 188 5.86 35.04 -19.90
N VAL A 189 5.64 34.88 -18.59
CA VAL A 189 4.35 35.19 -17.97
C VAL A 189 4.37 36.69 -17.75
N ASP A 190 3.68 37.44 -18.61
CA ASP A 190 3.39 38.86 -18.38
C ASP A 190 2.84 39.02 -16.94
N ASP A 191 3.56 39.74 -16.09
CA ASP A 191 3.13 40.03 -14.73
C ASP A 191 2.17 41.23 -14.76
N PRO A 192 0.86 41.04 -14.57
CA PRO A 192 -0.13 42.12 -14.66
C PRO A 192 -0.06 43.11 -13.49
N LEU A 193 0.90 42.97 -12.57
CA LEU A 193 1.13 43.87 -11.44
C LEU A 193 2.33 44.82 -11.64
N ALA A 194 3.07 44.71 -12.75
CA ALA A 194 4.24 45.55 -13.02
C ALA A 194 3.93 47.05 -13.23
N ASP A 195 2.70 47.39 -13.64
CA ASP A 195 2.27 48.75 -14.02
C ASP A 195 1.49 49.51 -12.93
N LEU A 196 1.60 49.11 -11.65
CA LEU A 196 0.99 49.87 -10.56
C LEU A 196 1.87 51.09 -10.17
N PRO A 197 1.35 52.33 -10.23
CA PRO A 197 2.08 53.49 -9.75
C PRO A 197 2.29 53.42 -8.22
N PRO A 198 3.39 53.98 -7.69
CA PRO A 198 3.65 53.97 -6.25
C PRO A 198 2.54 54.73 -5.51
N MET A 199 1.94 54.10 -4.50
CA MET A 199 1.01 54.79 -3.61
C MET A 199 1.80 55.64 -2.60
N ASP A 200 1.75 56.96 -2.77
CA ASP A 200 2.16 57.92 -1.75
C ASP A 200 1.23 57.81 -0.53
N PHE A 201 1.81 57.48 0.62
CA PHE A 201 1.14 57.56 1.92
C PHE A 201 1.58 58.83 2.64
N SER A 202 0.94 59.95 2.29
CA SER A 202 1.03 61.24 2.98
C SER A 202 -0.14 61.47 3.93
#